data_AF-A0A953U0I5-F1
#
_entry.id   AF-A0A953U0I5-F1
#
_cell.length_a   1.000
_cell.length_b   1.000
_cell.length_c   1.000
_cell.angle_alpha   90.00
_cell.angle_beta   90.00
_cell.angle_gamma   90.00
#
_symmetry.space_group_name_H-M   'P 1'
#
loop_
_entity.id
_entity.type
_entity.pdbx_description
1 polymer ?
#
loop_
_entity_poly.entity_id
_entity_poly.type
_entity_poly.pdbx_seq_one_letter_code
_entity_poly.pdbx_strand_id
1 'polypeptide(L)'
;MNNPSGSGNQDRRGYPRLKVRIPVELQLEGAAPVRGATSDLSGGGCYIETMFPYPAGTTLDMKLQLENTLLVAATVVTCDPQFGNGIRFERMLPEDHAELESYLEKLEQEQNSKKAGAD
;
A
#
# COMPACT_ATOMS: atom_id res chain seq x y z
N MET A 1 27.39 11.67 34.33
CA MET A 1 27.15 12.20 32.97
C MET A 1 25.91 11.54 32.42
N ASN A 2 24.84 12.31 32.18
CA ASN A 2 23.59 11.84 31.60
C ASN A 2 23.74 11.64 30.08
N ASN A 3 23.16 10.56 29.55
CA ASN A 3 22.15 10.70 28.50
C ASN A 3 21.34 9.40 28.32
N PRO A 4 20.00 9.45 28.42
CA PRO A 4 19.12 8.33 28.08
C PRO A 4 18.71 8.44 26.61
N SER A 5 19.13 7.49 25.78
CA SER A 5 18.67 7.43 24.39
C SER A 5 17.34 6.68 24.34
N GLY A 6 16.26 7.42 24.52
CA GLY A 6 14.93 6.97 24.18
C GLY A 6 14.83 6.73 22.68
N SER A 7 14.91 5.48 22.25
CA SER A 7 14.47 5.05 20.92
C SER A 7 12.95 4.99 20.91
N GLY A 8 12.31 6.16 20.96
CA GLY A 8 10.92 6.31 20.61
C GLY A 8 10.77 5.88 19.16
N ASN A 9 10.12 4.74 18.96
CA ASN A 9 9.65 4.26 17.67
C ASN A 9 8.56 5.22 17.18
N GLN A 10 8.96 6.43 16.77
CA GLN A 10 8.07 7.36 16.11
C GLN A 10 7.77 6.73 14.76
N ASP A 11 6.57 6.17 14.66
CA ASP A 11 6.08 5.71 13.38
C ASP A 11 6.11 6.90 12.41
N ARG A 12 7.07 6.86 11.46
CA ARG A 12 7.26 7.93 10.46
C ARG A 12 6.20 7.87 9.37
N ARG A 13 5.22 6.96 9.46
CA ARG A 13 4.16 6.81 8.47
C ARG A 13 3.15 7.93 8.65
N GLY A 14 2.90 8.68 7.56
CA GLY A 14 1.83 9.67 7.51
C GLY A 14 0.42 9.06 7.46
N TYR A 15 0.29 7.76 7.18
CA TYR A 15 -0.98 7.05 7.04
C TYR A 15 -0.92 5.65 7.68
N PRO A 16 -1.99 5.20 8.36
CA PRO A 16 -2.10 3.83 8.86
C PRO A 16 -2.12 2.82 7.70
N ARG A 17 -1.58 1.62 7.93
CA ARG A 17 -1.68 0.49 6.99
C ARG A 17 -2.84 -0.40 7.39
N LEU A 18 -3.90 -0.38 6.59
CA LEU A 18 -5.08 -1.21 6.82
C LEU A 18 -4.88 -2.56 6.14
N LYS A 19 -5.14 -3.64 6.86
CA LYS A 19 -5.06 -5.00 6.31
C LYS A 19 -6.25 -5.23 5.40
N VAL A 20 -6.00 -5.37 4.10
CA VAL A 20 -7.03 -5.51 3.08
C VAL A 20 -6.44 -6.12 1.81
N ARG A 21 -7.22 -6.97 1.15
CA ARG A 21 -6.88 -7.59 -0.14
C ARG A 21 -7.64 -6.92 -1.26
N ILE A 22 -6.97 -6.03 -1.98
CA ILE A 22 -7.51 -5.35 -3.15
C ILE A 22 -6.82 -5.91 -4.40
N PRO A 23 -7.56 -6.35 -5.43
CA PRO A 23 -6.97 -6.76 -6.68
C PRO A 23 -6.18 -5.63 -7.34
N VAL A 24 -5.01 -5.98 -7.86
CA VAL A 24 -4.15 -5.05 -8.60
C VAL A 24 -3.72 -5.64 -9.93
N GLU A 25 -3.47 -4.77 -10.90
CA GLU A 25 -2.75 -5.08 -12.13
C GLU A 25 -1.52 -4.17 -12.21
N LEU A 26 -0.34 -4.76 -12.32
CA LEU A 26 0.94 -4.10 -12.44
C LEU A 26 1.37 -4.11 -13.90
N GLN A 27 1.70 -2.93 -14.42
CA GLN A 27 2.18 -2.73 -15.77
C GLN A 27 3.60 -2.16 -15.72
N LEU A 28 4.58 -2.97 -16.14
CA LEU A 28 5.94 -2.53 -16.36
C LEU A 28 6.13 -2.23 -17.85
N GLU A 29 7.03 -1.29 -18.17
CA GLU A 29 7.36 -0.98 -19.56
C GLU A 29 7.94 -2.20 -20.28
N GLY A 30 7.38 -2.52 -21.46
CA GLY A 30 7.82 -3.65 -22.27
C GLY A 30 7.46 -5.04 -21.75
N ALA A 31 6.69 -5.15 -20.65
CA ALA A 31 6.24 -6.41 -20.08
C ALA A 31 4.72 -6.60 -20.21
N ALA A 32 4.28 -7.86 -20.14
CA ALA A 32 2.85 -8.16 -20.01
C ALA A 32 2.33 -7.73 -18.63
N PRO A 33 1.07 -7.29 -18.50
CA PRO A 33 0.49 -6.95 -17.21
C PRO A 33 0.48 -8.15 -16.27
N VAL A 34 0.80 -7.91 -15.00
CA VAL A 34 0.83 -8.93 -13.94
C VAL A 34 -0.27 -8.63 -12.92
N ARG A 35 -1.09 -9.64 -12.62
CA ARG A 35 -2.16 -9.51 -11.61
C ARG A 35 -1.67 -9.95 -10.24
N GLY A 36 -2.17 -9.27 -9.21
CA GLY A 36 -1.86 -9.58 -7.81
C GLY A 36 -2.95 -9.05 -6.88
N ALA A 37 -2.64 -9.02 -5.58
CA ALA A 37 -3.48 -8.38 -4.59
C ALA A 37 -2.62 -7.73 -3.50
N THR A 38 -3.14 -6.67 -2.91
CA THR A 38 -2.54 -6.08 -1.71
C THR A 38 -2.66 -7.03 -0.51
N SER A 39 -1.75 -6.91 0.44
CA SER A 39 -1.89 -7.46 1.81
C SER A 39 -2.21 -6.35 2.82
N ASP A 40 -1.70 -5.16 2.57
CA ASP A 40 -2.11 -3.93 3.21
C ASP A 40 -2.08 -2.74 2.24
N LEU A 41 -2.86 -1.72 2.60
CA LEU A 41 -3.04 -0.49 1.84
C LEU A 41 -2.98 0.71 2.79
N SER A 42 -2.43 1.81 2.30
CA SER A 42 -2.36 3.12 2.94
C SER A 42 -2.49 4.21 1.88
N GLY A 43 -2.71 5.46 2.28
CA GLY A 43 -2.85 6.58 1.33
C GLY A 43 -1.62 6.79 0.45
N GLY A 44 -0.42 6.45 0.94
CA GLY A 44 0.84 6.65 0.21
C GLY A 44 1.42 5.39 -0.45
N GLY A 45 0.76 4.23 -0.35
CA GLY A 45 1.34 2.98 -0.83
C GLY A 45 0.64 1.73 -0.35
N CYS A 46 1.11 0.59 -0.85
CA CYS A 46 0.60 -0.73 -0.48
C CYS A 46 1.74 -1.75 -0.39
N TYR A 47 1.44 -2.91 0.18
CA TYR A 47 2.31 -4.08 0.07
C TYR A 47 1.60 -5.15 -0.77
N ILE A 48 2.26 -5.66 -1.80
CA ILE A 48 1.75 -6.70 -2.68
C ILE A 48 2.47 -8.01 -2.39
N GLU A 49 1.71 -9.08 -2.15
CA GLU A 49 2.25 -10.43 -2.02
C GLU A 49 2.49 -11.02 -3.41
N THR A 50 3.72 -11.43 -3.69
CA THR A 50 4.09 -12.08 -4.95
C THR A 50 5.30 -13.00 -4.75
N MET A 51 5.29 -14.12 -5.46
CA MET A 51 6.42 -15.07 -5.45
C MET A 51 7.63 -14.54 -6.22
N PHE A 52 7.41 -13.60 -7.12
CA PHE A 52 8.44 -13.02 -7.99
C PHE A 52 8.45 -11.50 -7.79
N PRO A 53 9.06 -11.00 -6.70
CA PRO A 53 9.09 -9.58 -6.42
C PRO A 53 10.05 -8.85 -7.37
N TYR A 54 9.72 -7.61 -7.67
CA TYR A 54 10.56 -6.72 -8.48
C TYR A 54 11.66 -6.06 -7.62
N PRO A 55 12.80 -5.68 -8.20
CA PRO A 55 13.84 -4.95 -7.49
C PRO A 55 13.35 -3.59 -6.96
N ALA A 56 13.88 -3.16 -5.81
CA ALA A 56 13.65 -1.80 -5.33
C ALA A 56 14.15 -0.76 -6.35
N GLY A 57 13.41 0.33 -6.50
CA GLY A 57 13.63 1.36 -7.52
C GLY A 57 12.91 1.10 -8.85
N THR A 58 12.29 -0.07 -9.03
CA THR A 58 11.48 -0.34 -10.23
C THR A 58 10.27 0.58 -10.26
N THR A 59 10.11 1.34 -11.35
CA THR A 59 8.91 2.15 -11.62
C THR A 59 7.89 1.33 -12.40
N LEU A 60 6.62 1.47 -12.06
CA LEU A 60 5.51 0.77 -12.70
C LEU A 60 4.24 1.59 -12.64
N ASP A 61 3.32 1.31 -13.56
CA ASP A 61 1.92 1.74 -13.43
C ASP A 61 1.12 0.62 -12.77
N MET A 62 0.21 1.00 -11.87
CA MET A 62 -0.65 0.08 -11.13
C MET A 62 -2.10 0.49 -11.31
N LYS A 63 -2.95 -0.48 -11.58
CA LYS A 63 -4.41 -0.35 -11.48
C LYS A 63 -4.87 -0.98 -10.17
N LEU A 64 -5.47 -0.20 -9.28
CA LEU A 64 -6.03 -0.66 -8.02
C LEU A 64 -7.56 -0.75 -8.15
N GLN A 65 -8.13 -1.92 -7.91
CA GLN A 65 -9.56 -2.18 -8.14
C GLN A 65 -10.41 -1.96 -6.88
N LEU A 66 -10.86 -0.72 -6.66
CA LEU A 66 -11.79 -0.37 -5.59
C LEU A 66 -13.24 -0.34 -6.14
N GLU A 67 -14.02 0.68 -5.80
CA GLU A 67 -15.33 0.90 -6.45
C GLU A 67 -15.10 1.26 -7.92
N ASN A 68 -14.13 2.12 -8.19
CA ASN A 68 -13.56 2.37 -9.52
C ASN A 68 -12.14 1.82 -9.62
N THR A 69 -11.63 1.78 -10.86
CA THR A 69 -10.22 1.47 -11.10
C THR A 69 -9.39 2.72 -10.91
N LEU A 70 -8.57 2.76 -9.85
CA LEU A 70 -7.62 3.84 -9.63
C LEU A 70 -6.35 3.62 -10.45
N LEU A 71 -5.84 4.67 -11.08
CA LEU A 71 -4.61 4.65 -11.86
C LEU A 71 -3.46 5.29 -11.08
N VAL A 72 -2.40 4.51 -10.84
CA VAL A 72 -1.32 4.90 -9.94
C VAL A 72 0.03 4.71 -10.60
N ALA A 73 0.79 5.80 -10.75
CA ALA A 73 2.21 5.70 -11.03
C ALA A 73 2.95 5.42 -9.72
N ALA A 74 3.77 4.38 -9.68
CA ALA A 74 4.33 3.87 -8.44
C ALA A 74 5.78 3.41 -8.56
N THR A 75 6.46 3.32 -7.42
CA THR A 75 7.82 2.81 -7.31
C THR A 75 7.89 1.69 -6.28
N VAL A 76 8.59 0.61 -6.61
CA VAL A 76 8.96 -0.42 -5.65
C VAL A 76 9.96 0.15 -4.65
N VAL A 77 9.63 0.16 -3.36
CA VAL A 77 10.49 0.68 -2.28
C VAL A 77 11.11 -0.42 -1.44
N THR A 78 10.51 -1.61 -1.40
CA THR A 78 11.09 -2.80 -0.78
C THR A 78 10.89 -4.02 -1.67
N CYS A 79 11.85 -4.94 -1.61
CA CYS A 79 11.83 -6.22 -2.30
C CYS A 79 12.15 -7.28 -1.24
N ASP A 80 11.15 -8.05 -0.85
CA ASP A 80 11.29 -9.12 0.13
C ASP A 80 11.23 -10.45 -0.64
N PRO A 81 12.37 -11.12 -0.88
CA PRO A 81 12.43 -12.30 -1.72
C PRO A 81 11.43 -13.37 -1.27
N GLN A 82 10.63 -13.90 -2.21
CA GLN A 82 9.58 -14.90 -1.98
C GLN A 82 8.34 -14.41 -1.19
N PHE A 83 8.32 -13.16 -0.74
CA PHE A 83 7.20 -12.60 0.02
C PHE A 83 6.45 -11.52 -0.76
N GLY A 84 7.17 -10.57 -1.36
CA GLY A 84 6.52 -9.53 -2.15
C GLY A 84 7.27 -8.21 -2.24
N ASN A 85 6.51 -7.15 -2.51
CA ASN A 85 7.00 -5.80 -2.70
C ASN A 85 6.25 -4.79 -1.85
N GLY A 86 7.00 -3.89 -1.22
CA GLY A 86 6.47 -2.61 -0.77
C GLY A 86 6.45 -1.64 -1.95
N ILE A 87 5.30 -1.03 -2.17
CA ILE A 87 5.03 -0.09 -3.26
C ILE A 87 4.71 1.28 -2.67
N ARG A 88 5.35 2.32 -3.18
CA ARG A 88 5.01 3.72 -2.89
C ARG A 88 4.28 4.32 -4.08
N PHE A 89 3.20 5.05 -3.80
CA PHE A 89 2.47 5.81 -4.80
C PHE A 89 3.18 7.13 -5.06
N GLU A 90 3.52 7.40 -6.31
CA GLU A 90 4.22 8.62 -6.70
C GLU A 90 3.24 9.66 -7.25
N ARG A 91 2.31 9.22 -8.11
CA ARG A 91 1.28 10.10 -8.68
C ARG A 91 -0.02 9.33 -8.89
N MET A 92 -1.11 10.04 -8.70
CA MET A 92 -2.48 9.59 -8.85
C MET A 92 -3.32 10.81 -9.22
N LEU A 93 -4.45 10.60 -9.91
CA LEU A 93 -5.39 11.68 -10.17
C LEU A 93 -6.02 12.18 -8.85
N PRO A 94 -6.40 13.46 -8.74
CA PRO A 94 -7.04 13.97 -7.52
C PRO A 94 -8.34 13.23 -7.16
N GLU A 95 -9.16 12.88 -8.16
CA GLU A 95 -10.37 12.07 -7.94
C GLU A 95 -10.05 10.68 -7.37
N ASP A 96 -9.05 10.01 -7.93
CA ASP A 96 -8.61 8.69 -7.49
C ASP A 96 -8.06 8.74 -6.06
N HIS A 97 -7.33 9.81 -5.72
CA HIS A 97 -6.81 10.02 -4.37
C HIS A 97 -7.94 10.21 -3.36
N ALA A 98 -8.95 11.02 -3.70
CA ALA A 98 -10.11 11.23 -2.85
C ALA A 98 -10.92 9.94 -2.65
N GLU A 99 -11.04 9.10 -3.68
CA GLU A 99 -11.67 7.78 -3.57
C GLU A 99 -10.87 6.87 -2.63
N LEU A 100 -9.54 6.81 -2.78
CA LEU A 100 -8.68 6.02 -1.90
C LEU A 100 -8.79 6.47 -0.44
N GLU A 101 -8.76 7.78 -0.17
CA GLU A 101 -8.90 8.31 1.20
C GLU A 101 -10.25 7.94 1.80
N SER A 102 -11.34 8.18 1.07
CA SER A 102 -12.70 7.80 1.52
C SER A 102 -12.82 6.30 1.80
N TYR A 103 -12.21 5.47 0.94
CA TYR A 103 -12.17 4.02 1.14
C TYR A 103 -11.42 3.64 2.43
N LEU A 104 -10.24 4.22 2.65
CA LEU A 104 -9.42 3.94 3.83
C LEU A 104 -10.10 4.39 5.13
N GLU A 105 -10.73 5.55 5.14
CA GLU A 105 -11.47 6.06 6.32
C GLU A 105 -12.61 5.12 6.72
N LYS A 106 -13.42 4.68 5.75
CA LYS A 106 -14.50 3.71 6.00
C LYS A 106 -13.94 2.39 6.54
N LEU A 107 -12.90 1.87 5.90
CA LEU A 107 -12.27 0.62 6.29
C LEU A 107 -11.67 0.69 7.71
N GLU A 108 -11.05 1.81 8.08
CA GLU A 108 -10.51 2.02 9.42
C GLU A 108 -11.61 2.01 10.48
N GLN A 109 -12.72 2.72 10.24
CA GLN A 109 -13.88 2.73 11.14
C GLN A 109 -14.48 1.33 11.34
N GLU A 110 -14.59 0.54 10.26
CA GLU A 110 -15.06 -0.85 10.33
C GLU A 110 -14.12 -1.74 11.14
N GLN A 111 -12.80 -1.63 10.93
CA GLN A 111 -11.81 -2.44 11.65
C GLN A 111 -11.74 -2.07 13.13
N ASN A 112 -11.91 -0.79 13.47
CA ASN A 112 -11.97 -0.33 14.85
C ASN A 112 -13.24 -0.83 15.56
N SER A 113 -14.38 -0.82 14.87
CA SER A 113 -15.65 -1.34 15.40
C SER A 113 -15.58 -2.84 15.69
N LYS A 114 -14.93 -3.62 14.81
CA LYS A 114 -14.73 -5.07 14.99
C LYS A 114 -13.80 -5.41 16.16
N LYS A 115 -12.80 -4.58 16.43
CA LYS A 115 -11.90 -4.76 17.59
C LYS A 115 -12.60 -4.45 18.92
N ALA A 116 -13.48 -3.46 18.95
CA ALA A 116 -14.18 -3.05 20.18
C ALA A 116 -15.27 -4.04 20.64
N GLY A 117 -15.79 -4.88 19.73
CA GLY A 117 -16.80 -5.90 20.05
C GLY A 117 -16.24 -7.29 20.39
N ALA A 118 -14.92 -7.44 20.49
CA ALA A 118 -14.24 -8.70 20.78
C ALA A 118 -13.65 -8.78 22.21
N ASP A 119 -14.01 -7.81 23.06
CA ASP A 119 -13.68 -7.76 24.50
C ASP A 119 -14.93 -8.12 25.33
#